data_AF-A0A376FCX7-F1
#
_entry.id   AF-A0A376FCX7-F1
#
_cell.length_a   1.000
_cell.length_b   1.000
_cell.length_c   1.000
_cell.angle_alpha   90.00
_cell.angle_beta   90.00
_cell.angle_gamma   90.00
#
_symmetry.space_group_name_H-M   'P 1'
#
loop_
_entity.id
_entity.type
_entity.pdbx_description
1 polymer ?
#
loop_
_entity_poly.entity_id
_entity_poly.type
_entity_poly.pdbx_seq_one_letter_code
_entity_poly.pdbx_strand_id
1 'polypeptide(L)'
;MKCGRKIVSGHDSRNYALFGQEAIGSTWSLAKMNMFLHGEDNHKIEWGDTIRNPKLLDKNGDLMLFDIVTANPPFSLDKWGHDEAENDKFGRFRRGVPPKTKGDYAFISHMIETLKPGTGRMGVVVPHGVLFRGSSEGKIRQKLIDENLLDAVIGLPEKLFYGTGIPAAILIFKKQKVDDKVLFIDASREFKAGKNQNQLSEGNIKKIVKTYRDGDNVEKYAYLASLKEIQDNDYNLNIPRYVDTFEEEDEIDLVAVRAEREQLKVELAKLEVEMAGYLKELGYGA
;
A
#
# COMPACT_ATOMS: atom_id res chain seq x y z
N MET A 1 6.30 14.76 -4.37
CA MET A 1 5.95 15.84 -3.40
C MET A 1 6.60 15.52 -2.06
N LYS A 2 7.29 16.47 -1.40
CA LYS A 2 7.95 16.23 -0.10
C LYS A 2 7.03 16.62 1.06
N CYS A 3 7.02 15.85 2.15
CA CYS A 3 6.14 16.04 3.31
C CYS A 3 6.24 17.45 3.92
N GLY A 4 7.46 18.01 4.05
CA GLY A 4 7.68 19.37 4.55
C GLY A 4 6.90 20.43 3.77
N ARG A 5 6.98 20.40 2.43
CA ARG A 5 6.20 21.32 1.57
C ARG A 5 4.68 21.22 1.78
N LYS A 6 4.15 20.02 2.07
CA LYS A 6 2.72 19.85 2.36
C LYS A 6 2.33 20.50 3.68
N ILE A 7 3.17 20.38 4.71
CA ILE A 7 2.97 21.04 6.01
C ILE A 7 2.97 22.56 5.81
N VAL A 8 3.98 23.11 5.11
CA VAL A 8 4.06 24.54 4.83
C VAL A 8 2.83 25.02 4.07
N SER A 9 2.40 24.32 3.01
CA SER A 9 1.23 24.72 2.23
C SER A 9 -0.10 24.65 2.99
N GLY A 10 -0.20 23.78 4.01
CA GLY A 10 -1.44 23.55 4.75
C GLY A 10 -1.56 24.36 6.04
N HIS A 11 -0.43 24.79 6.62
CA HIS A 11 -0.38 25.45 7.93
C HIS A 11 0.34 26.80 7.91
N ASP A 12 0.83 27.24 6.75
CA ASP A 12 1.62 28.48 6.56
C ASP A 12 2.77 28.62 7.59
N SER A 13 3.39 27.49 7.92
CA SER A 13 4.40 27.41 8.98
C SER A 13 5.51 26.43 8.64
N ARG A 14 6.74 26.82 8.97
CA ARG A 14 7.93 25.95 8.97
C ARG A 14 8.24 25.37 10.36
N ASN A 15 7.28 25.44 11.29
CA ASN A 15 7.43 24.87 12.61
C ASN A 15 7.20 23.35 12.61
N TYR A 16 8.08 22.61 11.95
CA TYR A 16 8.15 21.15 11.97
C TYR A 16 9.62 20.72 11.93
N ALA A 17 9.88 19.51 12.41
CA ALA A 17 11.18 18.86 12.29
C ALA A 17 11.01 17.51 11.59
N LEU A 18 11.94 17.18 10.70
CA LEU A 18 11.95 15.92 9.95
C LEU A 18 12.94 14.94 10.58
N PHE A 19 12.45 13.76 10.96
CA PHE A 19 13.29 12.71 11.52
C PHE A 19 13.30 11.51 10.57
N GLY A 20 14.44 10.84 10.50
CA GLY A 20 14.60 9.64 9.69
C GLY A 20 15.74 8.77 10.18
N GLN A 21 15.71 7.51 9.78
CA GLN A 21 16.79 6.58 10.03
C GLN A 21 16.94 5.65 8.82
N GLU A 22 18.18 5.48 8.36
CA GLU A 22 18.51 4.70 7.17
C GLU A 22 19.66 3.75 7.49
N ALA A 23 19.55 2.48 7.10
CA ALA A 23 20.54 1.46 7.40
C ALA A 23 21.75 1.53 6.46
N ILE A 24 21.53 1.89 5.20
CA ILE A 24 22.53 1.89 4.14
C ILE A 24 23.23 3.26 4.10
N GLY A 25 24.54 3.29 4.40
CA GLY A 25 25.30 4.54 4.52
C GLY A 25 25.31 5.42 3.26
N SER A 26 25.32 4.81 2.07
CA SER A 26 25.24 5.55 0.79
C SER A 26 23.87 6.20 0.60
N THR A 27 22.78 5.48 0.87
CA THR A 27 21.40 6.00 0.84
C THR A 27 21.20 7.10 1.89
N TRP A 28 21.77 6.93 3.09
CA TRP A 28 21.75 7.95 4.15
C TRP A 28 22.43 9.24 3.71
N SER A 29 23.60 9.13 3.07
CA SER A 29 24.34 10.28 2.54
C SER A 29 23.53 11.02 1.48
N LEU A 30 22.89 10.26 0.57
CA LEU A 30 21.99 10.81 -0.44
C LEU A 30 20.76 11.48 0.17
N ALA A 31 20.17 10.89 1.22
CA ALA A 31 19.04 11.46 1.93
C ALA A 31 19.39 12.80 2.58
N LYS A 32 20.57 12.93 3.20
CA LYS A 32 21.07 14.20 3.74
C LYS A 32 21.29 15.25 2.66
N MET A 33 21.93 14.89 1.55
CA MET A 33 22.07 15.79 0.39
C MET A 33 20.71 16.24 -0.15
N ASN A 34 19.74 15.33 -0.18
CA ASN A 34 18.37 15.62 -0.64
C ASN A 34 17.62 16.58 0.30
N MET A 35 17.89 16.56 1.61
CA MET A 35 17.36 17.58 2.53
C MET A 35 18.00 18.93 2.26
N PHE A 36 19.34 18.96 2.18
CA PHE A 36 20.12 20.17 1.92
C PHE A 36 19.73 20.88 0.63
N LEU A 37 19.67 20.15 -0.50
CA LEU A 37 19.30 20.71 -1.82
C LEU A 37 17.88 21.29 -1.88
N HIS A 38 17.02 20.92 -0.93
CA HIS A 38 15.66 21.43 -0.86
C HIS A 38 15.45 22.44 0.28
N GLY A 39 16.53 22.86 0.96
CA GLY A 39 16.49 23.85 2.03
C GLY A 39 15.70 23.39 3.26
N GLU A 40 15.70 22.09 3.53
CA GLU A 40 15.12 21.53 4.75
C GLU A 40 16.17 21.48 5.84
N ASP A 41 16.30 22.54 6.63
CA ASP A 41 17.39 22.68 7.60
C ASP A 41 17.05 22.06 8.97
N ASN A 42 15.75 21.89 9.26
CA ASN A 42 15.28 21.30 10.52
C ASN A 42 15.07 19.78 10.38
N HIS A 43 16.16 19.03 10.17
CA HIS A 43 16.12 17.58 10.03
C HIS A 43 17.16 16.85 10.87
N LYS A 44 16.83 15.63 11.29
CA LYS A 44 17.73 14.67 11.93
C LYS A 44 17.58 13.30 11.26
N ILE A 45 18.55 12.96 10.42
CA ILE A 45 18.60 11.66 9.74
C ILE A 45 19.78 10.86 10.28
N GLU A 46 19.47 9.77 10.97
CA GLU A 46 20.45 8.88 11.61
C GLU A 46 20.85 7.73 10.70
N TRP A 47 22.09 7.28 10.84
CA TRP A 47 22.60 6.10 10.13
C TRP A 47 22.57 4.89 11.07
N GLY A 48 21.79 3.87 10.70
CA GLY A 48 21.70 2.60 11.41
C GLY A 48 20.42 1.83 11.11
N ASP A 49 20.41 0.54 11.42
CA ASP A 49 19.22 -0.32 11.29
C ASP A 49 18.12 0.11 12.29
N THR A 50 16.95 0.49 11.77
CA THR A 50 15.81 0.98 12.57
C THR A 50 15.30 -0.04 13.60
N ILE A 51 15.34 -1.33 13.28
CA ILE A 51 14.86 -2.38 14.17
C ILE A 51 15.95 -2.74 15.18
N ARG A 52 17.16 -3.06 14.71
CA ARG A 52 18.24 -3.57 15.57
C ARG A 52 18.93 -2.49 16.39
N ASN A 53 18.97 -1.26 15.89
CA ASN A 53 19.73 -0.16 16.48
C ASN A 53 18.97 1.16 16.32
N PRO A 54 17.77 1.30 16.91
CA PRO A 54 17.01 2.55 16.84
C PRO A 54 17.82 3.70 17.45
N LYS A 55 18.06 4.74 16.65
CA LYS A 55 18.90 5.91 17.00
C LYS A 55 18.08 7.14 17.38
N LEU A 56 16.82 7.18 16.98
CA LEU A 56 15.89 8.25 17.30
C LEU A 56 15.33 8.07 18.71
N LEU A 57 16.17 8.40 19.68
CA LEU A 57 15.86 8.30 21.11
C LEU A 57 15.70 9.69 21.73
N ASP A 58 14.88 9.77 22.78
CA ASP A 58 14.74 10.97 23.60
C ASP A 58 15.89 11.10 24.62
N LYS A 59 15.77 12.05 25.55
CA LYS A 59 16.81 12.32 26.56
C LYS A 59 16.94 11.22 27.61
N ASN A 60 15.90 10.41 27.80
CA ASN A 60 15.87 9.29 28.75
C ASN A 60 16.36 7.99 28.11
N GLY A 61 16.57 7.99 26.79
CA GLY A 61 16.96 6.81 26.03
C GLY A 61 15.77 5.97 25.56
N ASP A 62 14.54 6.49 25.67
CA ASP A 62 13.33 5.89 25.14
C ASP A 62 13.13 6.28 23.67
N LEU A 63 12.24 5.58 22.97
CA LEU A 63 11.91 5.92 21.59
C LEU A 63 11.31 7.33 21.51
N MET A 64 11.85 8.14 20.60
CA MET A 64 11.29 9.45 20.32
C MET A 64 9.88 9.32 19.74
N LEU A 65 8.95 10.15 20.21
CA LEU A 65 7.54 10.12 19.81
C LEU A 65 7.21 11.23 18.80
N PHE A 66 6.45 10.87 17.77
CA PHE A 66 6.11 11.74 16.65
C PHE A 66 4.59 11.89 16.48
N ASP A 67 4.17 13.06 16.00
CA ASP A 67 2.76 13.32 15.64
C ASP A 67 2.37 12.59 14.34
N ILE A 68 3.31 12.49 13.39
CA ILE A 68 3.09 11.89 12.08
C ILE A 68 4.28 11.00 11.75
N VAL A 69 4.00 9.74 11.43
CA VAL A 69 5.01 8.78 10.94
C VAL A 69 4.59 8.27 9.56
N THR A 70 5.48 8.30 8.59
CA THR A 70 5.21 7.76 7.26
C THR A 70 6.43 7.00 6.77
N ALA A 71 6.20 5.85 6.15
CA ALA A 71 7.28 5.03 5.63
C ALA A 71 6.82 4.18 4.45
N ASN A 72 7.78 3.83 3.60
CA ASN A 72 7.69 2.73 2.65
C ASN A 72 8.81 1.73 3.01
N PRO A 73 8.61 0.88 4.05
CA PRO A 73 9.61 -0.08 4.46
C PRO A 73 9.92 -1.09 3.33
N PRO A 74 11.10 -1.73 3.34
CA PRO A 74 11.40 -2.80 2.39
C PRO A 74 10.36 -3.93 2.51
N PHE A 75 9.74 -4.31 1.38
CA PHE A 75 8.67 -5.30 1.38
C PHE A 75 9.18 -6.67 1.81
N SER A 76 8.56 -7.22 2.86
CA SER A 76 8.86 -8.56 3.36
C SER A 76 10.34 -8.83 3.56
N LEU A 77 11.04 -7.85 4.16
CA LEU A 77 12.47 -7.92 4.46
C LEU A 77 12.79 -9.21 5.22
N ASP A 78 13.67 -10.03 4.65
CA ASP A 78 14.28 -11.17 5.34
C ASP A 78 15.39 -10.69 6.27
N LYS A 79 15.66 -11.46 7.33
CA LYS A 79 16.68 -11.12 8.34
C LYS A 79 16.50 -9.67 8.83
N TRP A 80 15.29 -9.31 9.22
CA TRP A 80 14.92 -7.96 9.64
C TRP A 80 15.32 -7.61 11.09
N GLY A 81 15.76 -8.59 11.88
CA GLY A 81 16.14 -8.40 13.29
C GLY A 81 15.29 -9.21 14.27
N HIS A 82 14.85 -10.41 13.85
CA HIS A 82 13.94 -11.25 14.62
C HIS A 82 14.52 -11.66 15.99
N ASP A 83 15.79 -12.06 16.02
CA ASP A 83 16.39 -12.60 17.25
C ASP A 83 16.58 -11.49 18.29
N GLU A 84 16.83 -10.25 17.83
CA GLU A 84 16.88 -9.06 18.67
C GLU A 84 15.49 -8.62 19.14
N ALA A 85 14.44 -8.87 18.35
CA ALA A 85 13.07 -8.47 18.66
C ALA A 85 12.46 -9.21 19.86
N GLU A 86 12.88 -10.44 20.12
CA GLU A 86 12.42 -11.23 21.29
C GLU A 86 12.83 -10.57 22.62
N ASN A 87 13.95 -9.85 22.64
CA ASN A 87 14.50 -9.18 23.81
C ASN A 87 14.44 -7.65 23.67
N ASP A 88 13.45 -7.15 22.93
CA ASP A 88 13.33 -5.72 22.65
C ASP A 88 13.01 -4.91 23.91
N LYS A 89 13.99 -4.14 24.39
CA LYS A 89 13.86 -3.29 25.57
C LYS A 89 12.81 -2.18 25.43
N PHE A 90 12.43 -1.83 24.20
CA PHE A 90 11.45 -0.77 23.92
C PHE A 90 10.00 -1.27 23.89
N GLY A 91 9.76 -2.57 24.09
CA GLY A 91 8.41 -3.14 24.13
C GLY A 91 7.66 -3.11 22.79
N ARG A 92 8.36 -2.91 21.66
CA ARG A 92 7.76 -2.75 20.33
C ARG A 92 6.97 -3.99 19.90
N PHE A 93 7.41 -5.17 20.33
CA PHE A 93 6.86 -6.45 19.89
C PHE A 93 5.89 -7.08 20.88
N ARG A 94 5.32 -6.31 21.83
CA ARG A 94 4.35 -6.81 22.82
C ARG A 94 3.10 -7.48 22.21
N ARG A 95 2.76 -7.15 20.96
CA ARG A 95 1.63 -7.76 20.23
C ARG A 95 2.01 -9.12 19.63
N GLY A 96 3.29 -9.38 19.44
CA GLY A 96 3.84 -10.59 18.84
C GLY A 96 5.06 -10.26 17.98
N VAL A 97 5.91 -11.26 17.76
CA VAL A 97 7.08 -11.16 16.89
C VAL A 97 6.73 -11.71 15.50
N PRO A 98 6.90 -10.93 14.42
CA PRO A 98 6.69 -11.40 13.05
C PRO A 98 7.63 -12.56 12.67
N PRO A 99 7.37 -13.33 11.61
CA PRO A 99 8.27 -14.41 11.17
C PRO A 99 9.64 -13.87 10.72
N LYS A 100 10.70 -14.68 10.87
CA LYS A 100 12.09 -14.32 10.47
C LYS A 100 12.22 -13.79 9.04
N THR A 101 11.39 -14.30 8.13
CA THR A 101 11.42 -13.98 6.69
C THR A 101 10.48 -12.86 6.27
N LYS A 102 9.70 -12.27 7.20
CA LYS A 102 8.68 -11.25 6.95
C LYS A 102 8.74 -10.14 8.00
N GLY A 103 9.55 -9.11 7.72
CA GLY A 103 9.71 -7.96 8.62
C GLY A 103 8.61 -6.88 8.57
N ASP A 104 7.55 -7.05 7.76
CA ASP A 104 6.56 -5.99 7.52
C ASP A 104 5.92 -5.50 8.84
N TYR A 105 5.38 -6.41 9.67
CA TYR A 105 4.82 -6.06 10.98
C TYR A 105 5.86 -5.60 12.01
N ALA A 106 7.16 -5.82 11.77
CA ALA A 106 8.20 -5.30 12.66
C ALA A 106 8.33 -3.78 12.51
N PHE A 107 8.33 -3.31 11.26
CA PHE A 107 8.30 -1.88 10.96
C PHE A 107 6.98 -1.25 11.41
N ILE A 108 5.83 -1.88 11.15
CA ILE A 108 4.52 -1.38 11.62
C ILE A 108 4.53 -1.23 13.15
N SER A 109 4.99 -2.26 13.87
CA SER A 109 5.03 -2.22 15.34
C SER A 109 5.96 -1.12 15.86
N HIS A 110 7.14 -0.96 15.25
CA HIS A 110 8.05 0.14 15.59
C HIS A 110 7.42 1.52 15.31
N MET A 111 6.78 1.71 14.16
CA MET A 111 6.10 2.96 13.83
C MET A 111 4.99 3.27 14.85
N ILE A 112 4.21 2.28 15.26
CA ILE A 112 3.12 2.48 16.25
C ILE A 112 3.65 2.86 17.63
N GLU A 113 4.76 2.28 18.08
CA GLU A 113 5.36 2.63 19.37
C GLU A 113 6.14 3.96 19.35
N THR A 114 6.39 4.53 18.16
CA THR A 114 6.96 5.88 18.01
C THR A 114 5.89 6.96 17.81
N LEU A 115 4.60 6.62 17.93
CA LEU A 115 3.52 7.61 17.84
C LEU A 115 3.20 8.23 19.21
N LYS A 116 3.07 9.56 19.23
CA LYS A 116 2.58 10.28 20.41
C LYS A 116 1.18 9.77 20.84
N PRO A 117 0.98 9.46 22.13
CA PRO A 117 -0.35 9.13 22.65
C PRO A 117 -1.38 10.22 22.36
N GLY A 118 -2.62 9.82 22.09
CA GLY A 118 -3.74 10.72 21.79
C GLY A 118 -3.73 11.29 20.37
N THR A 119 -2.64 11.90 19.92
CA THR A 119 -2.62 12.65 18.64
C THR A 119 -1.91 11.96 17.48
N GLY A 120 -1.07 10.97 17.78
CA GLY A 120 -0.20 10.34 16.79
C GLY A 120 -0.98 9.58 15.70
N ARG A 121 -0.55 9.75 14.46
CA ARG A 121 -1.07 9.02 13.29
C ARG A 121 0.04 8.60 12.34
N MET A 122 -0.16 7.51 11.62
CA MET A 122 0.79 7.03 10.62
C MET A 122 0.13 6.53 9.35
N GLY A 123 0.90 6.57 8.27
CA GLY A 123 0.58 5.89 7.01
C GLY A 123 1.77 5.07 6.54
N VAL A 124 1.57 3.78 6.30
CA VAL A 124 2.63 2.85 5.89
C VAL A 124 2.24 2.13 4.61
N VAL A 125 3.16 2.11 3.64
CA VAL A 125 3.02 1.31 2.42
C VAL A 125 3.45 -0.12 2.72
N VAL A 126 2.63 -1.10 2.34
CA VAL A 126 2.86 -2.52 2.59
C VAL A 126 2.48 -3.36 1.38
N PRO A 127 3.07 -4.57 1.20
CA PRO A 127 2.55 -5.53 0.24
C PRO A 127 1.21 -6.10 0.72
N HIS A 128 0.31 -6.49 -0.20
CA HIS A 128 -1.01 -7.06 0.14
C HIS A 128 -0.95 -8.24 1.12
N GLY A 129 0.13 -9.02 1.14
CA GLY A 129 0.30 -10.12 2.09
C GLY A 129 0.12 -9.71 3.57
N VAL A 130 0.44 -8.47 3.94
CA VAL A 130 0.24 -7.94 5.31
C VAL A 130 -1.24 -8.00 5.74
N LEU A 131 -2.16 -7.88 4.77
CA LEU A 131 -3.60 -7.84 5.00
C LEU A 131 -4.19 -9.19 5.44
N PHE A 132 -3.57 -10.30 5.03
CA PHE A 132 -4.20 -11.62 5.17
C PHE A 132 -3.27 -12.75 5.62
N ARG A 133 -1.94 -12.57 5.65
CA ARG A 133 -1.03 -13.59 6.17
C ARG A 133 -1.40 -13.96 7.62
N GLY A 134 -1.40 -15.26 7.90
CA GLY A 134 -1.82 -15.83 9.18
C GLY A 134 -0.69 -15.95 10.21
N SER A 135 -0.75 -16.98 11.06
CA SER A 135 0.26 -17.26 12.09
C SER A 135 0.49 -16.06 13.02
N SER A 136 1.74 -15.71 13.34
CA SER A 136 2.05 -14.58 14.22
C SER A 136 1.59 -13.24 13.67
N GLU A 137 1.62 -13.02 12.36
CA GLU A 137 1.12 -11.78 11.73
C GLU A 137 -0.39 -11.62 11.92
N GLY A 138 -1.16 -12.71 11.83
CA GLY A 138 -2.60 -12.70 12.12
C GLY A 138 -2.90 -12.26 13.55
N LYS A 139 -2.14 -12.77 14.53
CA LYS A 139 -2.28 -12.39 15.95
C LYS A 139 -1.90 -10.92 16.20
N ILE A 140 -0.86 -10.43 15.54
CA ILE A 140 -0.45 -9.01 15.64
C ILE A 140 -1.55 -8.12 15.05
N ARG A 141 -2.06 -8.47 13.86
CA ARG A 141 -3.13 -7.75 13.18
C ARG A 141 -4.40 -7.70 14.02
N GLN A 142 -4.83 -8.83 14.57
CA GLN A 142 -5.97 -8.91 15.49
C GLN A 142 -5.80 -7.91 16.65
N LYS A 143 -4.67 -7.95 17.37
CA LYS A 143 -4.42 -7.03 18.49
C LYS A 143 -4.42 -5.55 18.08
N LEU A 144 -3.91 -5.22 16.89
CA LEU A 144 -3.93 -3.85 16.39
C LEU A 144 -5.34 -3.33 16.12
N ILE A 145 -6.22 -4.22 15.65
CA ILE A 145 -7.63 -3.92 15.39
C ILE A 145 -8.41 -3.85 16.70
N ASP A 146 -8.18 -4.79 17.62
CA ASP A 146 -8.82 -4.82 18.94
C ASP A 146 -8.40 -3.62 19.81
N GLU A 147 -7.17 -3.14 19.68
CA GLU A 147 -6.70 -1.87 20.28
C GLU A 147 -7.28 -0.61 19.61
N ASN A 148 -8.13 -0.79 18.60
CA ASN A 148 -8.75 0.27 17.79
C ASN A 148 -7.72 1.25 17.20
N LEU A 149 -6.62 0.73 16.63
CA LEU A 149 -5.57 1.55 16.05
C LEU A 149 -5.67 1.69 14.52
N LEU A 150 -6.18 0.67 13.83
CA LEU A 150 -6.32 0.69 12.38
C LEU A 150 -7.51 1.55 11.98
N ASP A 151 -7.28 2.50 11.07
CA ASP A 151 -8.28 3.48 10.64
C ASP A 151 -8.73 3.26 9.19
N ALA A 152 -7.79 2.95 8.30
CA ALA A 152 -8.12 2.65 6.91
C ALA A 152 -7.13 1.67 6.25
N VAL A 153 -7.64 0.95 5.25
CA VAL A 153 -6.91 0.07 4.34
C VAL A 153 -7.18 0.55 2.91
N ILE A 154 -6.14 1.03 2.22
CA ILE A 154 -6.26 1.59 0.87
C ILE A 154 -5.46 0.71 -0.09
N GLY A 155 -6.14 -0.05 -0.94
CA GLY A 155 -5.51 -0.82 -2.01
C GLY A 155 -5.02 0.09 -3.12
N LEU A 156 -3.78 -0.11 -3.55
CA LEU A 156 -3.19 0.67 -4.63
C LEU A 156 -3.09 -0.15 -5.93
N PRO A 157 -2.98 0.52 -7.08
CA PRO A 157 -2.72 -0.13 -8.35
C PRO A 157 -1.47 -1.02 -8.35
N GLU A 158 -1.52 -2.07 -9.17
CA GLU A 158 -0.33 -2.87 -9.47
C GLU A 158 0.73 -2.06 -10.22
N LYS A 159 1.97 -2.58 -10.26
CA LYS A 159 3.09 -1.97 -11.01
C LYS A 159 3.34 -0.50 -10.68
N LEU A 160 3.01 -0.03 -9.47
CA LEU A 160 3.34 1.33 -9.02
C LEU A 160 4.78 1.49 -8.51
N PHE A 161 5.46 0.40 -8.17
CA PHE A 161 6.81 0.44 -7.60
C PHE A 161 7.84 -0.07 -8.58
N TYR A 162 9.04 0.50 -8.56
CA TYR A 162 10.15 0.01 -9.36
C TYR A 162 10.54 -1.41 -8.93
N GLY A 163 10.80 -2.28 -9.89
CA GLY A 163 11.32 -3.62 -9.64
C GLY A 163 10.30 -4.65 -9.17
N THR A 164 9.01 -4.30 -9.04
CA THR A 164 7.96 -5.28 -8.70
C THR A 164 6.61 -4.90 -9.30
N GLY A 165 5.90 -5.90 -9.82
CA GLY A 165 4.50 -5.76 -10.24
C GLY A 165 3.50 -5.94 -9.10
N ILE A 166 3.96 -6.32 -7.90
CA ILE A 166 3.09 -6.68 -6.77
C ILE A 166 2.24 -5.46 -6.35
N PRO A 167 0.91 -5.61 -6.24
CA PRO A 167 0.04 -4.60 -5.65
C PRO A 167 0.43 -4.29 -4.21
N ALA A 168 0.39 -3.00 -3.86
CA ALA A 168 0.63 -2.53 -2.50
C ALA A 168 -0.65 -1.96 -1.90
N ALA A 169 -0.68 -1.86 -0.57
CA ALA A 169 -1.71 -1.15 0.15
C ALA A 169 -1.07 -0.08 1.04
N ILE A 170 -1.86 0.92 1.40
CA ILE A 170 -1.54 1.86 2.48
C ILE A 170 -2.40 1.50 3.67
N LEU A 171 -1.76 1.28 4.82
CA LEU A 171 -2.45 1.19 6.11
C LEU A 171 -2.34 2.52 6.83
N ILE A 172 -3.47 3.02 7.31
CA ILE A 172 -3.53 4.21 8.16
C ILE A 172 -3.83 3.78 9.59
N PHE A 173 -3.01 4.23 10.53
CA PHE A 173 -3.25 4.02 11.96
C PHE A 173 -3.34 5.35 12.71
N LYS A 174 -4.17 5.40 13.75
CA LYS A 174 -4.33 6.55 14.65
C LYS A 174 -4.30 6.06 16.10
N LYS A 175 -3.65 6.82 16.99
CA LYS A 175 -3.66 6.55 18.44
C LYS A 175 -5.01 6.87 19.09
N GLN A 176 -5.83 7.68 18.44
CA GLN A 176 -7.19 7.98 18.86
C GLN A 176 -8.08 8.07 17.63
N LYS A 177 -9.14 7.27 17.63
CA LYS A 177 -10.20 7.28 16.62
C LYS A 177 -11.50 7.76 17.24
N VAL A 178 -12.40 8.26 16.38
CA VAL A 178 -13.75 8.69 16.77
C VAL A 178 -14.72 7.51 16.93
N ASP A 179 -14.45 6.42 16.19
CA ASP A 179 -15.21 5.18 16.22
C ASP A 179 -14.27 3.96 16.13
N ASP A 180 -14.83 2.76 16.03
CA ASP A 180 -14.13 1.49 15.89
C ASP A 180 -14.12 0.93 14.46
N LYS A 181 -14.62 1.70 13.49
CA LYS A 181 -14.79 1.25 12.10
C LYS A 181 -13.49 1.36 11.32
N VAL A 182 -13.36 0.60 10.24
CA VAL A 182 -12.21 0.66 9.33
C VAL A 182 -12.69 0.91 7.92
N LEU A 183 -12.17 1.97 7.29
CA LEU A 183 -12.49 2.29 5.92
C LEU A 183 -11.61 1.49 4.96
N PHE A 184 -12.24 0.70 4.10
CA PHE A 184 -11.59 0.02 2.98
C PHE A 184 -11.79 0.84 1.72
N ILE A 185 -10.72 1.09 0.96
CA ILE A 185 -10.78 1.76 -0.34
C ILE A 185 -10.05 0.88 -1.36
N ASP A 186 -10.73 0.50 -2.43
CA ASP A 186 -10.09 -0.15 -3.58
C ASP A 186 -9.72 0.90 -4.64
N ALA A 187 -8.49 1.42 -4.57
CA ALA A 187 -7.95 2.29 -5.59
C ALA A 187 -7.13 1.53 -6.65
N SER A 188 -7.25 0.20 -6.75
CA SER A 188 -6.47 -0.62 -7.70
C SER A 188 -6.64 -0.20 -9.17
N ARG A 189 -7.80 0.37 -9.52
CA ARG A 189 -8.14 0.88 -10.85
C ARG A 189 -7.75 2.35 -11.07
N GLU A 190 -7.22 3.03 -10.05
CA GLU A 190 -6.90 4.46 -10.08
C GLU A 190 -5.49 4.75 -10.61
N PHE A 191 -5.24 4.51 -11.90
CA PHE A 191 -3.91 4.78 -12.47
C PHE A 191 -3.95 5.20 -13.93
N LYS A 192 -2.87 5.86 -14.36
CA LYS A 192 -2.50 5.96 -15.76
C LYS A 192 -1.52 4.84 -16.08
N ALA A 193 -1.88 4.01 -17.06
CA ALA A 193 -1.00 2.94 -17.53
C ALA A 193 0.31 3.53 -18.07
N GLY A 194 1.44 2.97 -17.64
CA GLY A 194 2.76 3.29 -18.18
C GLY A 194 3.45 2.03 -18.69
N LYS A 195 4.55 2.21 -19.43
CA LYS A 195 5.23 1.09 -20.11
C LYS A 195 5.78 0.04 -19.14
N ASN A 196 6.49 0.48 -18.12
CA ASN A 196 7.13 -0.39 -17.12
C ASN A 196 6.56 -0.20 -15.71
N GLN A 197 5.80 0.88 -15.50
CA GLN A 197 5.27 1.28 -14.20
C GLN A 197 4.00 2.12 -14.42
N ASN A 198 2.96 1.82 -13.66
CA ASN A 198 1.76 2.62 -13.58
C ASN A 198 2.03 3.92 -12.81
N GLN A 199 1.22 4.95 -13.06
CA GLN A 199 1.38 6.25 -12.40
C GLN A 199 0.07 6.70 -11.79
N LEU A 200 0.14 7.18 -10.54
CA LEU A 200 -0.96 7.89 -9.91
C LEU A 200 -0.97 9.34 -10.41
N SER A 201 -2.03 9.73 -11.13
CA SER A 201 -2.23 11.13 -11.48
C SER A 201 -2.67 11.96 -10.27
N GLU A 202 -2.55 13.28 -10.34
CA GLU A 202 -3.10 14.15 -9.27
C GLU A 202 -4.60 13.95 -9.06
N GLY A 203 -5.34 13.65 -10.13
CA GLY A 203 -6.78 13.34 -10.08
C GLY A 203 -7.05 12.08 -9.27
N ASN A 204 -6.30 11.01 -9.53
CA ASN A 204 -6.39 9.75 -8.78
C ASN A 204 -6.12 10.00 -7.28
N ILE A 205 -5.04 10.70 -6.96
CA ILE A 205 -4.67 11.01 -5.57
C ILE A 205 -5.78 11.84 -4.89
N LYS A 206 -6.33 12.86 -5.57
CA LYS A 206 -7.41 13.69 -5.03
C LYS A 206 -8.67 12.87 -4.74
N LYS A 207 -9.04 11.95 -5.62
CA LYS A 207 -10.19 11.06 -5.43
C LYS A 207 -10.01 10.15 -4.21
N ILE A 208 -8.85 9.50 -4.08
CA ILE A 208 -8.53 8.63 -2.94
C ILE A 208 -8.58 9.44 -1.63
N VAL A 209 -7.92 10.60 -1.59
CA VAL A 209 -7.87 11.46 -0.40
C VAL A 209 -9.25 12.02 -0.05
N LYS A 210 -10.06 12.41 -1.04
CA LYS A 210 -11.42 12.87 -0.81
C LYS A 210 -12.27 11.76 -0.18
N THR A 211 -12.25 10.57 -0.77
CA THR A 211 -12.99 9.41 -0.27
C THR A 211 -12.60 9.06 1.17
N TYR A 212 -11.31 9.06 1.47
CA TYR A 212 -10.83 8.84 2.85
C TYR A 212 -11.29 9.91 3.84
N ARG A 213 -11.40 11.18 3.41
CA ARG A 213 -11.83 12.29 4.28
C ARG A 213 -13.34 12.31 4.49
N ASP A 214 -14.11 12.00 3.45
CA ASP A 214 -15.56 11.92 3.52
C ASP A 214 -15.97 10.76 4.45
N GLY A 215 -15.23 9.64 4.41
CA GLY A 215 -15.39 8.54 5.37
C GLY A 215 -16.63 7.68 5.13
N ASP A 216 -17.30 7.87 4.00
CA ASP A 216 -18.55 7.21 3.63
C ASP A 216 -18.34 6.04 2.66
N ASN A 217 -19.37 5.19 2.57
CA ASN A 217 -19.43 4.12 1.56
C ASN A 217 -19.53 4.71 0.15
N VAL A 218 -18.82 4.12 -0.79
CA VAL A 218 -18.89 4.43 -2.22
C VAL A 218 -19.00 3.13 -2.98
N GLU A 219 -20.07 2.98 -3.76
CA GLU A 219 -20.35 1.77 -4.54
C GLU A 219 -19.12 1.34 -5.35
N LYS A 220 -18.75 0.05 -5.24
CA LYS A 220 -17.60 -0.58 -5.91
C LYS A 220 -16.24 0.09 -5.66
N TYR A 221 -16.11 0.94 -4.65
CA TYR A 221 -14.89 1.72 -4.43
C TYR A 221 -14.48 1.84 -2.96
N ALA A 222 -15.41 2.07 -2.05
CA ALA A 222 -15.11 2.21 -0.62
C ALA A 222 -16.20 1.63 0.27
N TYR A 223 -15.80 1.03 1.38
CA TYR A 223 -16.71 0.46 2.37
C TYR A 223 -16.21 0.69 3.78
N LEU A 224 -17.06 1.25 4.63
CA LEU A 224 -16.80 1.50 6.04
C LEU A 224 -17.26 0.29 6.87
N ALA A 225 -16.34 -0.65 7.10
CA ALA A 225 -16.62 -1.88 7.82
C ALA A 225 -16.68 -1.65 9.32
N SER A 226 -17.65 -2.26 9.98
CA SER A 226 -17.72 -2.38 11.43
C SER A 226 -16.67 -3.35 11.97
N LEU A 227 -16.30 -3.17 13.24
CA LEU A 227 -15.40 -4.11 13.92
C LEU A 227 -15.94 -5.55 13.88
N LYS A 228 -17.26 -5.73 13.99
CA LYS A 228 -17.90 -7.04 13.93
C LYS A 228 -17.70 -7.72 12.58
N GLU A 229 -17.90 -7.01 11.46
CA GLU A 229 -17.65 -7.58 10.13
C GLU A 229 -16.19 -8.01 9.94
N ILE A 230 -15.24 -7.28 10.55
CA ILE A 230 -13.81 -7.63 10.52
C ILE A 230 -13.55 -8.89 11.35
N GLN A 231 -14.19 -9.03 12.51
CA GLN A 231 -14.13 -10.23 13.35
C GLN A 231 -14.73 -11.45 12.63
N ASP A 232 -15.90 -11.28 12.00
CA ASP A 232 -16.57 -12.32 11.21
C ASP A 232 -15.74 -12.76 9.99
N ASN A 233 -14.83 -11.90 9.52
CA ASN A 233 -13.84 -12.18 8.48
C ASN A 233 -12.49 -12.69 9.03
N ASP A 234 -12.41 -13.16 10.29
CA ASP A 234 -11.18 -13.65 10.94
C ASP A 234 -10.03 -12.63 10.91
N TYR A 235 -10.36 -11.34 11.05
CA TYR A 235 -9.43 -10.22 10.93
C TYR A 235 -8.67 -10.19 9.60
N ASN A 236 -9.21 -10.78 8.55
CA ASN A 236 -8.66 -10.72 7.20
C ASN A 236 -9.02 -9.37 6.56
N LEU A 237 -8.00 -8.58 6.23
CA LEU A 237 -8.16 -7.24 5.67
C LEU A 237 -8.11 -7.24 4.12
N ASN A 238 -8.28 -8.39 3.48
CA ASN A 238 -8.39 -8.45 2.02
C ASN A 238 -9.54 -7.58 1.54
N ILE A 239 -9.21 -6.56 0.75
CA ILE A 239 -10.16 -5.53 0.30
C ILE A 239 -11.39 -6.12 -0.41
N PRO A 240 -11.28 -7.14 -1.27
CA PRO A 240 -12.46 -7.75 -1.92
C PRO A 240 -13.48 -8.40 -0.96
N ARG A 241 -13.14 -8.57 0.33
CA ARG A 241 -14.12 -9.03 1.35
C ARG A 241 -15.07 -7.93 1.80
N TYR A 242 -14.74 -6.68 1.52
CA TYR A 242 -15.46 -5.49 2.00
C TYR A 242 -15.94 -4.61 0.85
N VAL A 243 -15.13 -4.49 -0.22
CA VAL A 243 -15.49 -3.74 -1.42
C VAL A 243 -15.75 -4.73 -2.53
N ASP A 244 -17.03 -4.97 -2.83
CA ASP A 244 -17.40 -5.75 -3.99
C ASP A 244 -17.22 -4.91 -5.26
N THR A 245 -16.21 -5.26 -6.05
CA THR A 245 -15.93 -4.61 -7.35
C THR A 245 -16.40 -5.43 -8.54
N PHE A 246 -17.17 -6.49 -8.30
CA PHE A 246 -17.68 -7.34 -9.35
C PHE A 246 -18.59 -6.52 -10.28
N GLU A 247 -18.38 -6.70 -11.57
CA GLU A 247 -19.26 -6.22 -12.64
C GLU A 247 -19.86 -7.49 -13.24
N GLU A 248 -21.18 -7.63 -13.17
CA GLU A 248 -21.86 -8.66 -13.96
C GLU A 248 -21.51 -8.37 -15.43
N GLU A 249 -20.85 -9.33 -16.08
CA GLU A 249 -20.64 -9.26 -17.53
C GLU A 249 -22.03 -9.21 -18.18
N ASP A 250 -22.23 -8.26 -19.10
CA ASP A 250 -23.47 -8.19 -19.87
C ASP A 250 -23.76 -9.55 -20.49
N GLU A 251 -25.01 -10.02 -20.37
CA GLU A 251 -25.42 -11.28 -20.98
C GLU A 251 -25.07 -11.25 -22.48
N ILE A 252 -24.11 -12.09 -22.87
CA ILE A 252 -23.72 -12.22 -24.27
C ILE A 252 -24.95 -12.69 -25.05
N ASP A 253 -25.41 -11.88 -26.00
CA ASP A 253 -26.43 -12.31 -26.95
C ASP A 253 -25.86 -13.43 -27.84
N LEU A 254 -26.13 -14.66 -27.42
CA LEU A 254 -25.69 -15.87 -28.10
C LEU A 254 -26.21 -15.95 -29.54
N VAL A 255 -27.32 -15.27 -29.86
CA VAL A 255 -27.87 -15.21 -31.21
C VAL A 255 -27.04 -14.26 -32.07
N ALA A 256 -26.69 -13.08 -31.55
CA ALA A 256 -25.82 -12.14 -32.23
C ALA A 256 -24.41 -12.72 -32.49
N VAL A 257 -23.80 -13.34 -31.48
CA VAL A 257 -22.48 -13.99 -31.62
C VAL A 257 -22.52 -15.14 -32.63
N ARG A 258 -23.62 -15.90 -32.67
CA ARG A 258 -23.79 -16.98 -33.66
C ARG A 258 -23.94 -16.40 -35.08
N ALA A 259 -24.67 -15.32 -35.25
CA ALA A 259 -24.82 -14.66 -36.55
C ALA A 259 -23.50 -14.09 -37.06
N GLU A 260 -22.73 -13.44 -36.18
CA GLU A 260 -21.39 -12.93 -36.47
C GLU A 260 -20.42 -14.05 -36.85
N ARG A 261 -20.45 -15.17 -36.11
CA ARG A 261 -19.64 -16.35 -36.43
C ARG A 261 -19.94 -16.92 -37.82
N GLU A 262 -21.21 -16.98 -38.22
CA GLU A 262 -21.57 -17.46 -39.55
C GLU A 262 -21.16 -16.47 -40.65
N GLN A 263 -21.23 -15.16 -40.41
CA GLN A 263 -20.67 -14.16 -41.33
C GLN A 263 -19.16 -14.31 -41.50
N LEU A 264 -18.43 -14.45 -40.39
CA LEU A 264 -16.97 -14.64 -40.41
C LEU A 264 -16.55 -15.92 -41.14
N LYS A 265 -17.33 -17.00 -41.06
CA LYS A 265 -17.08 -18.22 -41.84
C LYS A 265 -17.22 -17.98 -43.35
N VAL A 266 -18.25 -17.23 -43.76
CA VAL A 266 -18.46 -16.89 -45.18
C VAL A 266 -17.31 -16.02 -45.68
N GLU A 267 -16.86 -15.07 -44.87
CA GLU A 267 -15.73 -14.19 -45.19
C GLU A 267 -14.40 -14.95 -45.26
N LEU A 268 -14.15 -15.85 -44.30
CA LEU A 268 -13.00 -16.75 -44.32
C LEU A 268 -12.97 -17.61 -45.58
N ALA A 269 -14.11 -18.21 -45.96
CA ALA A 269 -14.19 -19.03 -47.17
C ALA A 269 -13.89 -18.21 -48.44
N LYS A 270 -14.33 -16.94 -48.51
CA LYS A 270 -13.96 -16.04 -49.62
C LYS A 270 -12.45 -15.76 -49.64
N LEU A 271 -11.87 -15.44 -48.48
CA LEU A 271 -10.43 -15.19 -48.35
C LEU A 271 -9.60 -16.41 -48.72
N GLU A 272 -10.03 -17.62 -48.37
CA GLU A 272 -9.36 -18.86 -48.77
C GLU A 272 -9.35 -19.06 -50.30
N VAL A 273 -10.45 -18.69 -50.98
CA VAL A 273 -10.53 -18.75 -52.45
C VAL A 273 -9.59 -17.71 -53.09
N GLU A 274 -9.57 -16.47 -52.59
CA GLU A 274 -8.63 -15.44 -53.06
C GLU A 274 -7.17 -15.86 -52.83
N MET A 275 -6.86 -16.37 -51.64
CA MET A 275 -5.53 -16.84 -51.29
C MET A 275 -5.08 -18.00 -52.20
N ALA A 276 -5.97 -18.96 -52.49
CA ALA A 276 -5.68 -20.03 -53.44
C ALA A 276 -5.41 -19.50 -54.86
N GLY A 277 -6.14 -18.46 -55.28
CA GLY A 277 -5.89 -17.74 -56.54
C GLY A 277 -4.48 -17.15 -56.58
N TYR A 278 -4.10 -16.38 -55.56
CA TYR A 278 -2.75 -15.80 -55.46
C TYR A 278 -1.64 -16.85 -55.41
N LEU A 279 -1.83 -17.94 -54.68
CA LEU A 279 -0.86 -19.04 -54.63
C LEU A 279 -0.66 -19.72 -55.99
N LYS A 280 -1.72 -19.81 -56.81
CA LYS A 280 -1.65 -20.33 -58.17
C LYS A 280 -0.91 -19.38 -59.11
N GLU A 281 -1.16 -18.08 -59.03
CA GLU A 281 -0.43 -17.05 -59.80
C GLU A 281 1.07 -17.01 -59.47
N LEU A 282 1.44 -17.28 -58.22
CA LEU A 282 2.82 -17.32 -57.74
C LEU A 282 3.53 -18.66 -57.99
N GLY A 283 2.86 -19.65 -58.60
CA GLY A 283 3.46 -20.94 -58.95
C GLY A 283 3.54 -21.97 -57.81
N TYR A 284 2.79 -21.78 -56.73
CA TYR A 284 2.71 -22.68 -55.57
C TYR A 284 1.47 -23.60 -55.57
N GLY A 285 0.67 -23.59 -56.64
CA GLY A 285 -0.50 -24.47 -56.76
C GLY A 285 -0.11 -25.90 -57.10
N ALA A 286 -0.16 -26.80 -56.11
CA ALA A 286 -0.21 -28.25 -56.32
C ALA A 286 -1.63 -28.69 -56.70
#